data_AF-A0A2A9CZJ5-F1
#
_entry.id   AF-A0A2A9CZJ5-F1
#
_cell.length_a   1.000
_cell.length_b   1.000
_cell.length_c   1.000
_cell.angle_alpha   90.00
_cell.angle_beta   90.00
_cell.angle_gamma   90.00
#
_symmetry.space_group_name_H-M   'P 1'
#
loop_
_entity.id
_entity.type
_entity.pdbx_description
1 polymer ?
#
loop_
_entity_poly.entity_id
_entity_poly.type
_entity_poly.pdbx_seq_one_letter_code
_entity_poly.pdbx_strand_id
1 'polypeptide(L)'
;MLDRARVRAAYDFFGSVRAASRELGVSEGAVRAALADGARDRYVRAPAPSAVDAVEPALRRLLSRFPRITVDAAAREVGWSRSRSVLAERLRELRPEYANLPAVPGVQTGRFPRDSNDLMVV
;
A
#
# COMPACT_ATOMS: atom_id res chain seq x y z
N MET A 1 -15.72 13.43 -15.03
CA MET A 1 -16.12 12.11 -14.49
C MET A 1 -17.24 12.36 -13.48
N LEU A 2 -18.48 11.96 -13.78
CA LEU A 2 -19.60 12.17 -12.85
C LEU A 2 -19.45 11.24 -11.64
N ASP A 3 -19.66 11.77 -10.43
CA ASP A 3 -19.71 10.96 -9.21
C ASP A 3 -21.01 10.15 -9.17
N ARG A 4 -20.97 8.89 -8.73
CA ARG A 4 -22.15 7.99 -8.82
C ARG A 4 -23.26 8.42 -7.85
N ALA A 5 -22.92 9.11 -6.76
CA ALA A 5 -23.89 9.75 -5.89
C ALA A 5 -24.79 10.74 -6.65
N ARG A 6 -24.21 11.50 -7.61
CA ARG A 6 -24.98 12.42 -8.46
C ARG A 6 -25.89 11.67 -9.44
N VAL A 7 -25.45 10.51 -9.92
CA VAL A 7 -26.24 9.65 -10.81
C VAL A 7 -27.43 9.03 -10.06
N ARG A 8 -27.22 8.57 -8.82
CA ARG A 8 -28.28 8.07 -7.94
C ARG A 8 -29.30 9.16 -7.60
N ALA A 9 -28.83 10.32 -7.16
CA ALA A 9 -29.70 11.46 -6.86
C ALA A 9 -30.56 11.90 -8.06
N ALA A 10 -29.99 11.89 -9.27
CA ALA A 10 -30.78 12.18 -10.48
C ALA A 10 -31.79 11.07 -10.78
N TYR A 11 -31.42 9.80 -10.63
CA TYR A 11 -32.35 8.70 -10.81
C TYR A 11 -33.51 8.76 -9.80
N ASP A 12 -33.23 9.05 -8.54
CA ASP A 12 -34.25 9.19 -7.48
C ASP A 12 -35.20 10.37 -7.76
N PHE A 13 -34.70 11.46 -8.35
CA PHE A 13 -35.49 12.63 -8.72
C PHE A 13 -36.35 12.40 -9.97
N PHE A 14 -35.79 11.82 -11.03
CA PHE A 14 -36.47 11.65 -12.32
C PHE A 14 -37.24 10.33 -12.46
N GLY A 15 -37.00 9.36 -11.58
CA GLY A 15 -37.68 8.06 -11.55
C GLY A 15 -37.38 7.12 -12.73
N SER A 16 -36.48 7.48 -13.65
CA SER A 16 -36.13 6.61 -14.79
C SER A 16 -34.69 6.79 -15.27
N VAL A 17 -34.11 5.68 -15.76
CA VAL A 17 -32.74 5.62 -16.32
C VAL A 17 -32.59 6.54 -17.53
N ARG A 18 -33.60 6.60 -18.41
CA ARG A 18 -33.59 7.45 -19.61
C ARG A 18 -33.61 8.94 -19.27
N ALA A 19 -34.46 9.35 -18.33
CA ALA A 19 -34.55 10.75 -17.95
C ALA A 19 -33.25 11.20 -17.25
N ALA A 20 -32.74 10.41 -16.31
CA ALA A 20 -31.47 10.68 -15.65
C ALA A 20 -30.28 10.72 -16.63
N SER A 21 -30.25 9.81 -17.61
CA SER A 21 -29.23 9.79 -18.66
C SER A 21 -29.23 11.06 -19.52
N ARG A 22 -30.42 11.52 -19.94
CA ARG A 22 -30.59 12.74 -20.74
C ARG A 22 -30.20 14.00 -19.96
N GLU A 23 -30.60 14.08 -18.70
CA GLU A 23 -30.26 15.23 -17.85
C GLU A 23 -28.76 15.29 -17.56
N LEU A 24 -28.14 14.16 -17.23
CA LEU A 24 -26.73 14.11 -16.83
C LEU A 24 -25.76 14.06 -18.01
N GLY A 25 -26.25 13.90 -19.25
CA GLY A 25 -25.42 13.75 -20.44
C GLY A 25 -24.55 12.48 -20.43
N VAL A 26 -24.99 11.42 -19.74
CA VAL A 26 -24.26 10.14 -19.63
C VAL A 26 -25.05 9.02 -20.30
N SER A 27 -24.40 7.91 -20.66
CA SER A 27 -25.10 6.78 -21.27
C SER A 27 -26.02 6.06 -20.27
N GLU A 28 -27.10 5.45 -20.75
CA GLU A 28 -27.98 4.60 -19.91
C GLU A 28 -27.19 3.49 -19.19
N GLY A 29 -26.15 2.96 -19.84
CA GLY A 29 -25.25 1.95 -19.26
C GLY A 29 -24.46 2.47 -18.06
N ALA A 30 -24.02 3.74 -18.09
CA ALA A 30 -23.36 4.38 -16.96
C ALA A 30 -24.32 4.58 -15.77
N VAL A 31 -25.58 4.91 -16.06
CA VAL A 31 -26.64 5.01 -15.03
C VAL A 31 -26.91 3.64 -14.40
N ARG A 32 -27.12 2.60 -15.21
CA ARG A 32 -27.30 1.22 -14.71
C ARG A 32 -26.09 0.75 -13.88
N ALA A 33 -24.88 1.05 -14.33
CA ALA A 33 -23.65 0.70 -13.60
C ALA A 33 -23.50 1.45 -12.26
N ALA A 34 -24.04 2.66 -12.14
CA ALA A 34 -24.06 3.41 -10.87
C ALA A 34 -25.12 2.89 -9.89
N LEU A 35 -26.22 2.34 -10.41
CA LEU A 35 -27.31 1.73 -9.64
C LEU A 35 -27.05 0.27 -9.25
N ALA A 36 -26.07 -0.40 -9.87
CA ALA A 36 -25.73 -1.79 -9.58
C ALA A 36 -25.38 -2.01 -8.09
N ASP A 37 -25.82 -3.13 -7.53
CA ASP A 37 -25.51 -3.49 -6.15
C ASP A 37 -24.00 -3.68 -5.95
N GLY A 38 -23.48 -3.22 -4.80
CA GLY A 38 -22.04 -3.18 -4.53
C GLY A 38 -21.26 -2.10 -5.31
N ALA A 39 -21.92 -1.29 -6.15
CA ALA A 39 -21.27 -0.15 -6.77
C ALA A 39 -20.93 0.91 -5.71
N ARG A 40 -19.63 1.09 -5.44
CA ARG A 40 -19.13 2.17 -4.58
C ARG A 40 -19.49 3.52 -5.20
N ASP A 41 -19.97 4.46 -4.37
CA ASP A 41 -20.39 5.79 -4.81
C ASP A 41 -19.24 6.59 -5.41
N ARG A 42 -18.06 6.52 -4.79
CA ARG A 42 -16.85 7.19 -5.25
C ARG A 42 -15.90 6.22 -5.94
N TYR A 43 -15.22 6.69 -6.99
CA TYR A 43 -14.08 5.97 -7.58
C TYR A 43 -12.98 5.81 -6.52
N VAL A 44 -12.84 4.60 -5.98
CA VAL A 44 -11.71 4.20 -5.15
C VAL A 44 -10.85 3.30 -6.01
N ARG A 45 -9.67 3.78 -6.42
CA ARG A 45 -8.64 2.87 -6.87
C ARG A 45 -8.30 2.00 -5.67
N ALA A 46 -8.49 0.68 -5.76
CA ALA A 46 -7.84 -0.20 -4.80
C ALA A 46 -6.34 0.19 -4.83
N PRO A 47 -5.69 0.50 -3.69
CA PRO A 47 -4.26 0.72 -3.72
C PRO A 47 -3.68 -0.54 -4.38
N ALA A 48 -3.02 -0.37 -5.52
CA ALA A 48 -2.30 -1.46 -6.14
C ALA A 48 -1.40 -2.07 -5.05
N PRO A 49 -1.27 -3.41 -4.97
CA PRO A 49 -0.38 -4.02 -3.99
C PRO A 49 0.95 -3.31 -4.11
N SER A 50 1.34 -2.61 -3.04
CA SER A 50 2.57 -1.84 -3.05
C SER A 50 3.68 -2.85 -3.19
N ALA A 51 4.71 -2.56 -3.99
CA ALA A 51 5.89 -3.42 -4.04
C ALA A 51 6.53 -3.61 -2.65
N VAL A 52 6.23 -2.69 -1.73
CA VAL A 52 6.53 -2.80 -0.30
C VAL A 52 5.85 -4.00 0.35
N ASP A 53 4.57 -4.26 0.05
CA ASP A 53 3.78 -5.30 0.72
C ASP A 53 4.40 -6.68 0.50
N ALA A 54 5.05 -6.88 -0.65
CA ALA A 54 5.80 -8.10 -0.96
C ALA A 54 7.08 -8.27 -0.11
N VAL A 55 7.74 -7.17 0.28
CA VAL A 55 8.99 -7.20 1.06
C VAL A 55 8.78 -6.94 2.56
N GLU A 56 7.58 -6.52 2.96
CA GLU A 56 7.25 -6.22 4.36
C GLU A 56 7.52 -7.40 5.31
N PRO A 57 7.18 -8.66 4.99
CA PRO A 57 7.52 -9.80 5.86
C PRO A 57 9.02 -9.95 6.08
N ALA A 58 9.84 -9.69 5.05
CA ALA A 58 11.30 -9.72 5.16
C ALA A 58 11.83 -8.56 6.00
N LEU A 59 11.27 -7.36 5.84
CA LEU A 59 11.63 -6.19 6.64
C LEU A 59 11.32 -6.38 8.12
N ARG A 60 10.17 -6.97 8.46
CA ARG A 60 9.82 -7.26 9.87
C ARG A 60 10.81 -8.24 10.51
N ARG A 61 11.17 -9.32 9.82
CA ARG A 61 12.21 -10.28 10.27
C ARG A 61 13.57 -9.61 10.44
N LEU A 62 13.88 -8.65 9.58
CA LEU A 62 15.13 -7.91 9.64
C LEU A 62 15.16 -6.94 10.84
N LEU A 63 14.06 -6.22 11.07
CA LEU A 63 13.92 -5.26 12.18
C LEU A 63 13.85 -5.94 13.55
N SER A 64 13.32 -7.16 13.64
CA SER A 64 13.33 -7.93 14.89
C SER A 64 14.74 -8.27 15.36
N ARG A 65 15.70 -8.37 14.44
CA ARG A 65 17.12 -8.65 14.75
C ARG A 65 17.98 -7.40 14.76
N PHE A 66 17.69 -6.45 13.88
CA PHE A 66 18.47 -5.24 13.67
C PHE A 66 17.55 -3.99 13.66
N PRO A 67 17.02 -3.56 14.81
CA PRO A 67 16.06 -2.46 14.89
C PRO A 67 16.63 -1.11 14.40
N ARG A 68 17.97 -0.98 14.39
CA ARG A 68 18.69 0.24 13.96
C ARG A 68 19.34 0.13 12.57
N ILE A 69 19.01 -0.89 11.79
CA ILE A 69 19.55 -1.10 10.43
C ILE A 69 19.35 0.14 9.53
N THR A 70 20.35 0.46 8.70
CA THR A 70 20.25 1.55 7.72
C THR A 70 19.38 1.17 6.52
N VAL A 71 18.79 2.16 5.86
CA VAL A 71 17.94 1.92 4.66
C VAL A 71 18.71 1.19 3.57
N ASP A 72 19.99 1.53 3.37
CA ASP A 72 20.82 0.91 2.34
C ASP A 72 21.13 -0.55 2.64
N ALA A 73 21.34 -0.88 3.91
CA ALA A 73 21.64 -2.25 4.31
C ALA A 73 20.37 -3.11 4.26
N ALA A 74 19.21 -2.55 4.64
CA ALA A 74 17.91 -3.19 4.44
C ALA A 74 17.60 -3.42 2.95
N ALA A 75 17.89 -2.45 2.09
CA ALA A 75 17.65 -2.56 0.65
C ALA A 75 18.43 -3.72 0.03
N ARG A 76 19.70 -3.89 0.42
CA ARG A 76 20.52 -5.00 -0.05
C ARG A 76 19.98 -6.35 0.43
N GLU A 77 19.59 -6.43 1.70
CA GLU A 77 19.14 -7.68 2.31
C GLU A 77 17.82 -8.18 1.72
N VAL A 78 16.86 -7.27 1.47
CA VAL A 78 15.56 -7.65 0.91
C VAL A 78 15.55 -7.66 -0.62
N GLY A 79 16.70 -7.46 -1.28
CA GLY A 79 16.79 -7.41 -2.73
C GLY A 79 16.01 -6.23 -3.35
N TRP A 80 15.90 -5.10 -2.65
CA TRP A 80 15.13 -3.96 -3.07
C TRP A 80 15.79 -3.23 -4.26
N SER A 81 15.15 -3.27 -5.42
CA SER A 81 15.61 -2.62 -6.66
C SER A 81 14.86 -1.32 -7.00
N ARG A 82 13.94 -0.88 -6.14
CA ARG A 82 13.10 0.31 -6.38
C ARG A 82 13.57 1.54 -5.58
N SER A 83 12.74 2.57 -5.52
CA SER A 83 13.05 3.83 -4.85
C SER A 83 13.46 3.65 -3.39
N ARG A 84 14.62 4.20 -3.02
CA ARG A 84 15.14 4.24 -1.65
C ARG A 84 14.19 4.98 -0.69
N SER A 85 13.54 6.03 -1.15
CA SER A 85 12.63 6.84 -0.33
C SER A 85 11.40 6.04 0.11
N VAL A 86 10.87 5.20 -0.79
CA VAL A 86 9.74 4.30 -0.47
C VAL A 86 10.12 3.30 0.62
N LEU A 87 11.32 2.72 0.52
CA LEU A 87 11.81 1.82 1.58
C LEU A 87 12.06 2.56 2.90
N ALA A 88 12.59 3.78 2.83
CA ALA A 88 12.87 4.60 4.01
C ALA A 88 11.58 4.98 4.77
N GLU A 89 10.53 5.35 4.06
CA GLU A 89 9.20 5.62 4.63
C GLU A 89 8.65 4.41 5.37
N ARG A 90 8.74 3.23 4.75
CA ARG A 90 8.24 1.98 5.34
C ARG A 90 9.04 1.52 6.54
N LEU A 91 10.36 1.70 6.51
CA LEU A 91 11.19 1.49 7.70
C LEU A 91 10.82 2.46 8.83
N ARG A 92 10.47 3.71 8.53
CA ARG A 92 10.01 4.67 9.56
C ARG A 92 8.68 4.26 10.18
N GLU A 93 7.76 3.72 9.40
CA GLU A 93 6.49 3.19 9.89
C GLU A 93 6.69 1.96 10.80
N LEU A 94 7.59 1.04 10.44
CA LEU A 94 7.80 -0.21 11.17
C LEU A 94 8.69 -0.05 12.41
N ARG A 95 9.69 0.84 12.39
CA ARG A 95 10.67 0.99 13.50
C ARG A 95 10.08 1.21 14.90
N PRO A 96 9.00 1.98 15.09
CA PRO A 96 8.36 2.14 16.40
C PRO A 96 7.96 0.80 17.05
N GLU A 97 7.56 -0.21 16.26
CA GLU A 97 7.20 -1.53 16.77
C GLU A 97 8.40 -2.27 17.39
N TYR A 98 9.61 -1.97 16.93
CA TYR A 98 10.86 -2.65 17.32
C TYR A 98 11.79 -1.76 18.17
N ALA A 99 11.35 -0.54 18.52
CA ALA A 99 12.17 0.45 19.22
C ALA A 99 12.60 0.00 20.64
N ASN A 100 11.82 -0.89 21.26
CA ASN A 100 12.07 -1.41 22.60
C ASN A 100 13.05 -2.60 22.64
N LEU A 101 13.52 -3.07 21.49
CA LEU A 101 14.47 -4.18 21.43
C LEU A 101 15.89 -3.70 21.75
N PRO A 102 16.68 -4.52 22.49
CA PRO A 102 18.07 -4.18 22.79
C PRO A 102 18.84 -4.02 21.48
N ALA A 103 19.47 -2.85 21.31
CA ALA A 103 20.31 -2.60 20.15
C ALA A 103 21.56 -3.48 20.26
N VAL A 104 21.74 -4.41 19.31
CA VAL A 104 22.99 -5.14 19.16
C VAL A 104 24.13 -4.14 18.91
N PRO A 105 25.15 -4.06 19.79
CA PRO A 105 26.29 -3.17 19.58
C PRO A 105 27.06 -3.61 18.32
N GLY A 106 27.42 -2.66 17.46
CA GLY A 106 28.23 -2.90 16.25
C GLY A 106 27.47 -2.93 14.92
N VAL A 107 26.13 -3.12 14.91
CA VAL A 107 25.34 -3.09 13.66
C VAL A 107 24.79 -1.68 13.39
N GLN A 108 25.70 -0.73 13.24
CA GLN A 108 25.39 0.64 12.82
C GLN A 108 26.09 1.01 11.50
N THR A 109 27.08 0.25 11.09
CA THR A 109 27.81 0.45 9.83
C THR A 109 27.20 -0.44 8.76
N GLY A 110 27.14 0.04 7.51
CA GLY A 110 26.57 -0.67 6.36
C GLY A 110 27.28 -1.97 5.95
N ARG A 111 28.00 -2.60 6.88
CA ARG A 111 28.74 -3.85 6.75
C ARG A 111 28.04 -4.91 7.61
N PHE A 112 27.04 -5.56 7.04
CA PHE A 112 26.66 -6.88 7.52
C PHE A 112 27.85 -7.83 7.33
N PRO A 113 28.10 -8.78 8.25
CA PRO A 113 29.00 -9.88 7.96
C PRO A 113 28.51 -10.53 6.66
N ARG A 114 29.44 -10.78 5.72
CA ARG A 114 29.13 -11.24 4.35
C ARG A 114 28.44 -12.62 4.30
N ASP A 115 28.35 -13.30 5.44
CA ASP A 115 27.75 -14.62 5.57
C ASP A 115 26.44 -14.54 6.38
N SER A 116 25.35 -14.05 5.75
CA SER A 116 24.00 -14.21 6.30
C SER A 116 23.54 -15.69 6.35
N ASN A 117 24.27 -16.59 5.68
CA ASN A 117 23.98 -18.03 5.72
C ASN A 117 24.46 -18.72 7.02
N ASP A 118 25.33 -18.08 7.80
CA ASP A 118 25.87 -18.65 9.05
C ASP A 118 24.93 -18.44 10.25
N LEU A 119 23.91 -17.60 10.10
CA LEU A 119 22.99 -17.22 11.17
C LEU A 119 21.65 -17.96 11.11
N MET A 120 21.59 -19.03 10.31
CA MET A 120 20.46 -19.94 10.17
C MET A 120 20.76 -21.34 10.74
N VAL A 121 21.59 -21.45 11.78
CA VAL A 121 21.67 -22.67 12.61
C VAL A 121 21.89 -22.27 14.07
N VAL A 122 20.81 -22.10 14.84
CA VAL A 122 20.64 -22.56 16.24
C VAL A 122 19.14 -22.59 16.52
#